data_AF-A0A9X1T0Y5-F1
#
_entry.id   AF-A0A9X1T0Y5-F1
#
_cell.length_a   1.000
_cell.length_b   1.000
_cell.length_c   1.000
_cell.angle_alpha   90.00
_cell.angle_beta   90.00
_cell.angle_gamma   90.00
#
_symmetry.space_group_name_H-M   'P 1'
#
loop_
_entity.id
_entity.type
_entity.pdbx_description
1 polymer ?
#
loop_
_entity_poly.entity_id
_entity_poly.type
_entity_poly.pdbx_seq_one_letter_code
_entity_poly.pdbx_strand_id
1 'polypeptide(L)'
;MKIDAVCLGPAAVIDGKKAKTGIVKHPQGGTVIVDAAGLAGDAVCNRKYHGGPDQAVYGLGSLDLAAWADELGQKIEPGLFGENLVISQIDSRIIAVGDRFETESVTLEVTSTRIPCSTLSLRLNDPGFARRFRRVARPGFYCRVLRQGTLGIGDAVTYRAFQGPRITMPDMLGASVKTLSEEDRARYRAAPISARVRAQLDACAP
;
A
#
# COMPACT_ATOMS: atom_id res chain seq x y z
N MET A 1 -9.54 -9.34 -13.15
CA MET A 1 -9.79 -8.13 -12.34
C MET A 1 -9.47 -6.92 -13.20
N LYS A 2 -9.69 -5.71 -12.70
CA LYS A 2 -9.37 -4.44 -13.35
C LYS A 2 -9.03 -3.33 -12.34
N ILE A 3 -8.42 -2.25 -12.82
CA ILE A 3 -8.24 -1.01 -12.05
C ILE A 3 -9.58 -0.28 -11.94
N ASP A 4 -10.08 -0.07 -10.72
CA ASP A 4 -11.32 0.69 -10.46
C ASP A 4 -11.04 2.18 -10.27
N ALA A 5 -9.87 2.54 -9.73
CA ALA A 5 -9.46 3.92 -9.55
C ALA A 5 -7.94 4.07 -9.61
N VAL A 6 -7.50 5.18 -10.21
CA VAL A 6 -6.13 5.70 -10.13
C VAL A 6 -6.18 7.05 -9.41
N CYS A 7 -5.51 7.18 -8.28
CA CYS A 7 -5.62 8.33 -7.40
C CYS A 7 -4.27 9.04 -7.25
N LEU A 8 -4.28 10.35 -7.45
CA LEU A 8 -3.11 11.23 -7.29
C LEU A 8 -3.46 12.38 -6.37
N GLY A 9 -2.45 12.96 -5.73
CA GLY A 9 -2.62 14.12 -4.87
C GLY A 9 -1.41 15.03 -4.86
N PRO A 10 -1.59 16.37 -5.03
CA PRO A 10 -0.51 17.31 -4.78
C PRO A 10 -0.17 17.36 -3.28
N ALA A 11 0.98 17.94 -2.96
CA ALA A 11 1.34 18.21 -1.58
C ALA A 11 0.41 19.27 -0.97
N ALA A 12 -0.39 18.88 0.02
CA ALA A 12 -1.39 19.73 0.67
C ALA A 12 -1.17 19.81 2.19
N VAL A 13 -1.68 20.88 2.81
CA VAL A 13 -1.78 21.00 4.27
C VAL A 13 -3.14 20.43 4.68
N ILE A 14 -3.19 19.67 5.77
CA ILE A 14 -4.42 19.16 6.35
C ILE A 14 -4.60 19.73 7.75
N ASP A 15 -5.84 19.74 8.24
CA ASP A 15 -6.11 20.19 9.59
C ASP A 15 -5.33 19.34 10.63
N GLY A 16 -4.87 20.01 11.69
CA GLY A 16 -4.02 19.40 12.72
C GLY A 16 -2.57 19.09 12.28
N LYS A 17 -2.12 19.47 11.07
CA LYS A 17 -0.74 19.24 10.60
C LYS A 17 -0.17 20.46 9.85
N LYS A 18 0.86 21.10 10.41
CA LYS A 18 1.54 22.25 9.76
C LYS A 18 2.30 21.89 8.48
N ALA A 19 2.95 20.73 8.45
CA ALA A 19 3.74 20.29 7.30
C ALA A 19 2.86 19.69 6.19
N LYS A 20 3.23 19.94 4.92
CA LYS A 20 2.55 19.36 3.77
C LYS A 20 2.61 17.82 3.78
N THR A 21 1.59 17.21 3.19
CA THR A 21 1.41 15.77 3.05
C THR A 21 0.79 15.44 1.69
N GLY A 22 1.07 14.25 1.15
CA GLY A 22 0.44 13.72 -0.06
C GLY A 22 -0.72 12.76 0.21
N ILE A 23 -1.26 12.77 1.44
CA ILE A 23 -2.34 11.86 1.87
C ILE A 23 -3.68 12.16 1.19
N VAL A 24 -3.87 13.41 0.73
CA VAL A 24 -5.11 13.82 0.07
C VAL A 24 -4.98 13.49 -1.41
N LYS A 25 -5.58 12.36 -1.81
CA LYS A 25 -5.59 11.90 -3.19
C LYS A 25 -7.02 11.87 -3.75
N HIS A 26 -7.12 12.04 -5.06
CA HIS A 26 -8.38 12.05 -5.79
C HIS A 26 -8.29 11.17 -7.04
N PRO A 27 -9.39 10.49 -7.41
CA PRO A 27 -9.45 9.74 -8.66
C PRO A 27 -9.13 10.61 -9.88
N GLN A 28 -8.38 10.04 -10.81
CA GLN A 28 -8.03 10.65 -12.09
C GLN A 28 -8.78 9.94 -13.21
N GLY A 29 -9.34 10.70 -14.15
CA GLY A 29 -10.06 10.13 -15.29
C GLY A 29 -9.16 9.67 -16.45
N GLY A 30 -7.93 10.17 -16.51
CA GLY A 30 -6.99 9.87 -17.58
C GLY A 30 -5.97 8.78 -17.23
N THR A 31 -5.23 8.37 -18.24
CA THR A 31 -4.07 7.50 -18.11
C THR A 31 -2.94 8.23 -17.36
N VAL A 32 -2.26 7.52 -16.45
CA VAL A 32 -1.18 8.04 -15.61
C VAL A 32 0.10 7.25 -15.87
N ILE A 33 1.23 7.95 -16.02
CA ILE A 33 2.56 7.35 -16.15
C ILE A 33 3.00 6.78 -14.80
N VAL A 34 3.54 5.57 -14.83
CA VAL A 34 4.04 4.84 -13.67
C VAL A 34 5.49 4.42 -13.92
N ASP A 35 6.39 4.88 -13.08
CA ASP A 35 7.82 4.56 -13.13
C ASP A 35 8.32 4.01 -11.79
N ALA A 36 9.63 3.76 -11.67
CA ALA A 36 10.23 3.25 -10.44
C ALA A 36 10.10 4.19 -9.22
N ALA A 37 9.81 5.48 -9.43
CA ALA A 37 9.59 6.46 -8.38
C ALA A 37 8.11 6.55 -7.96
N GLY A 38 7.17 6.11 -8.81
CA GLY A 38 5.75 6.04 -8.51
C GLY A 38 4.88 6.54 -9.66
N LEU A 39 3.72 7.10 -9.33
CA LEU A 39 2.82 7.69 -10.32
C LEU A 39 3.21 9.15 -10.58
N ALA A 40 3.34 9.51 -11.86
CA ALA A 40 3.66 10.88 -12.25
C ALA A 40 2.59 11.87 -11.76
N GLY A 41 3.03 12.96 -11.13
CA GLY A 41 2.15 13.96 -10.54
C GLY A 41 1.74 13.68 -9.09
N ASP A 42 2.09 12.52 -8.53
CA ASP A 42 1.79 12.20 -7.14
C ASP A 42 2.83 12.76 -6.15
N ALA A 43 2.36 13.31 -5.03
CA ALA A 43 3.25 13.86 -4.01
C ALA A 43 3.59 12.84 -2.90
N VAL A 44 4.88 12.69 -2.61
CA VAL A 44 5.40 12.01 -1.41
C VAL A 44 6.26 12.98 -0.60
N CYS A 45 5.72 13.48 0.51
CA CYS A 45 6.36 14.56 1.29
C CYS A 45 7.40 14.07 2.30
N ASN A 46 7.15 12.95 2.99
CA ASN A 46 8.05 12.43 4.03
C ASN A 46 8.78 11.18 3.55
N ARG A 47 9.86 11.37 2.78
CA ARG A 47 10.64 10.29 2.16
C ARG A 47 11.42 9.43 3.14
N LYS A 48 11.59 9.87 4.41
CA LYS A 48 12.22 9.04 5.45
C LYS A 48 11.39 7.78 5.75
N TYR A 49 10.06 7.91 5.74
CA TYR A 49 9.16 6.81 6.13
C TYR A 49 8.21 6.36 5.02
N HIS A 50 8.03 7.16 3.96
CA HIS A 50 7.07 6.89 2.89
C HIS A 50 7.71 6.99 1.51
N GLY A 51 7.19 6.20 0.56
CA GLY A 51 7.68 6.16 -0.81
C GLY A 51 9.06 5.51 -0.93
N GLY A 52 9.75 5.84 -2.02
CA GLY A 52 10.93 5.13 -2.49
C GLY A 52 10.54 3.93 -3.35
N PRO A 53 11.51 3.25 -4.01
CA PRO A 53 11.22 2.25 -5.03
C PRO A 53 10.35 1.09 -4.56
N ASP A 54 10.45 0.70 -3.28
CA ASP A 54 9.63 -0.38 -2.70
C ASP A 54 8.22 0.05 -2.28
N GLN A 55 7.97 1.35 -2.18
CA GLN A 55 6.66 1.91 -1.82
C GLN A 55 6.20 2.90 -2.90
N ALA A 56 6.55 2.63 -4.15
CA ALA A 56 6.28 3.50 -5.30
C ALA A 56 4.76 3.63 -5.56
N VAL A 57 4.01 2.56 -5.32
CA VAL A 57 2.55 2.52 -5.49
C VAL A 57 1.92 1.96 -4.22
N TYR A 58 0.91 2.64 -3.67
CA TYR A 58 0.05 2.10 -2.60
C TYR A 58 -1.28 1.63 -3.20
N GLY A 59 -1.63 0.36 -3.01
CA GLY A 59 -2.88 -0.23 -3.51
C GLY A 59 -3.81 -0.68 -2.39
N LEU A 60 -5.11 -0.55 -2.65
CA LEU A 60 -6.20 -1.19 -1.92
C LEU A 60 -7.05 -2.02 -2.88
N GLY A 61 -7.77 -3.01 -2.35
CA GLY A 61 -8.78 -3.72 -3.10
C GLY A 61 -10.18 -3.11 -2.95
N SER A 62 -11.06 -3.33 -3.92
CA SER A 62 -12.45 -2.88 -3.81
C SER A 62 -13.19 -3.52 -2.63
N LEU A 63 -12.81 -4.75 -2.22
CA LEU A 63 -13.37 -5.41 -1.04
C LEU A 63 -12.85 -4.79 0.26
N ASP A 64 -11.64 -4.21 0.24
CA ASP A 64 -11.14 -3.44 1.37
C ASP A 64 -11.94 -2.15 1.55
N LEU A 65 -12.19 -1.42 0.47
CA LEU A 65 -12.99 -0.18 0.54
C LEU A 65 -14.42 -0.43 1.00
N ALA A 66 -15.07 -1.50 0.53
CA ALA A 66 -16.40 -1.88 0.98
C ALA A 66 -16.42 -2.15 2.50
N ALA A 67 -15.49 -2.96 3.00
CA ALA A 67 -15.40 -3.25 4.42
C ALA A 67 -15.06 -2.01 5.27
N TRP A 68 -14.24 -1.11 4.73
CA TRP A 68 -13.94 0.17 5.39
C TRP A 68 -15.13 1.12 5.42
N ALA A 69 -15.99 1.11 4.39
CA ALA A 69 -17.22 1.87 4.38
C ALA A 69 -18.18 1.39 5.48
N ASP A 70 -18.33 0.07 5.63
CA ASP A 70 -19.13 -0.53 6.69
C ASP A 70 -18.56 -0.19 8.08
N GLU A 71 -17.25 -0.35 8.28
CA GLU A 71 -16.56 -0.06 9.56
C GLU A 71 -16.63 1.42 9.97
N LEU A 72 -16.67 2.34 8.99
CA LEU A 72 -16.72 3.77 9.24
C LEU A 72 -18.14 4.34 9.18
N GLY A 73 -19.13 3.54 8.77
CA GLY A 73 -20.52 3.98 8.63
C GLY A 73 -20.71 5.09 7.60
N GLN A 74 -19.83 5.18 6.60
CA GLN A 74 -19.87 6.22 5.57
C GLN A 74 -19.35 5.72 4.23
N LYS A 75 -19.78 6.35 3.14
CA LYS A 75 -19.22 6.09 1.82
C LYS A 75 -17.73 6.45 1.80
N ILE A 76 -16.91 5.55 1.27
CA ILE A 76 -15.47 5.77 1.11
C ILE A 76 -15.18 6.03 -0.36
N GLU A 77 -14.72 7.25 -0.64
CA GLU A 77 -14.21 7.59 -1.98
C GLU A 77 -12.77 7.08 -2.12
N PRO A 78 -12.39 6.53 -3.30
CA PRO A 78 -11.01 6.17 -3.57
C PRO A 78 -10.04 7.33 -3.36
N GLY A 79 -8.89 7.03 -2.76
CA GLY A 79 -7.85 7.98 -2.36
C GLY A 79 -7.94 8.43 -0.90
N LEU A 80 -9.01 8.07 -0.15
CA LEU A 80 -9.20 8.51 1.23
C LEU A 80 -8.06 8.06 2.17
N PHE A 81 -7.56 6.83 1.99
CA PHE A 81 -6.47 6.30 2.80
C PHE A 81 -5.08 6.69 2.27
N GLY A 82 -5.06 7.47 1.18
CA GLY A 82 -3.86 7.88 0.46
C GLY A 82 -3.34 6.84 -0.53
N GLU A 83 -4.15 5.86 -0.89
CA GLU A 83 -3.86 4.87 -1.92
C GLU A 83 -3.83 5.49 -3.31
N ASN A 84 -2.94 4.98 -4.15
CA ASN A 84 -2.83 5.33 -5.56
C ASN A 84 -3.73 4.47 -6.44
N LEU A 85 -4.00 3.23 -6.06
CA LEU A 85 -4.78 2.30 -6.87
C LEU A 85 -5.88 1.64 -6.05
N VAL A 86 -7.03 1.45 -6.69
CA VAL A 86 -8.05 0.50 -6.26
C VAL A 86 -8.16 -0.60 -7.31
N ILE A 87 -7.96 -1.85 -6.89
CA ILE A 87 -8.08 -3.02 -7.76
C ILE A 87 -9.35 -3.79 -7.41
N SER A 88 -10.21 -4.02 -8.41
CA SER A 88 -11.46 -4.77 -8.22
C SER A 88 -11.22 -6.18 -7.68
N GLN A 89 -12.14 -6.62 -6.81
CA GLN A 89 -12.24 -7.98 -6.25
C GLN A 89 -11.06 -8.41 -5.36
N ILE A 90 -10.18 -7.48 -4.98
CA ILE A 90 -9.07 -7.76 -4.09
C ILE A 90 -9.47 -7.54 -2.63
N ASP A 91 -9.04 -8.47 -1.79
CA ASP A 91 -9.01 -8.36 -0.34
C ASP A 91 -7.53 -8.34 0.10
N SER A 92 -7.06 -7.24 0.66
CA SER A 92 -5.66 -7.11 1.07
C SER A 92 -5.21 -8.13 2.11
N ARG A 93 -6.13 -8.79 2.83
CA ARG A 93 -5.81 -9.81 3.85
C ARG A 93 -5.17 -11.05 3.27
N ILE A 94 -5.49 -11.39 2.02
CA ILE A 94 -4.96 -12.60 1.36
C ILE A 94 -3.74 -12.32 0.48
N ILE A 95 -3.40 -11.04 0.28
CA ILE A 95 -2.24 -10.60 -0.49
C ILE A 95 -0.97 -10.76 0.35
N ALA A 96 0.08 -11.25 -0.28
CA ALA A 96 1.39 -11.49 0.31
C ALA A 96 2.50 -10.75 -0.43
N VAL A 97 3.61 -10.55 0.28
CA VAL A 97 4.85 -10.08 -0.33
C VAL A 97 5.26 -10.98 -1.49
N GLY A 98 5.67 -10.36 -2.59
CA GLY A 98 6.06 -11.01 -3.84
C GLY A 98 4.91 -11.31 -4.79
N ASP A 99 3.65 -11.18 -4.34
CA ASP A 99 2.53 -11.26 -5.26
C ASP A 99 2.63 -10.12 -6.28
N ARG A 100 2.15 -10.39 -7.50
CA ARG A 100 2.24 -9.44 -8.62
C ARG A 100 0.88 -9.10 -9.19
N PHE A 101 0.76 -7.84 -9.60
CA PHE A 101 -0.35 -7.33 -10.38
C PHE A 101 0.18 -6.87 -11.73
N GLU A 102 -0.32 -7.48 -12.80
CA GLU A 102 0.13 -7.28 -14.17
C GLU A 102 -1.00 -6.71 -15.01
N THR A 103 -0.76 -5.55 -15.63
CA THR A 103 -1.54 -5.04 -16.75
C THR A 103 -0.77 -5.25 -18.05
N GLU A 104 -1.36 -4.85 -19.18
CA GLU A 104 -0.66 -4.85 -20.47
C GLU A 104 0.62 -3.98 -20.45
N SER A 105 0.64 -2.91 -19.64
CA SER A 105 1.75 -1.94 -19.64
C SER A 105 2.62 -1.98 -18.40
N VAL A 106 2.09 -2.36 -17.23
CA VAL A 106 2.75 -2.22 -15.93
C VAL A 106 2.76 -3.53 -15.16
N THR A 107 3.88 -3.81 -14.50
CA THR A 107 3.99 -4.93 -13.55
C THR A 107 4.37 -4.39 -12.19
N LEU A 108 3.52 -4.65 -11.19
CA LEU A 108 3.73 -4.29 -9.80
C LEU A 108 4.05 -5.53 -8.98
N GLU A 109 5.00 -5.43 -8.06
CA GLU A 109 5.31 -6.50 -7.09
C GLU A 109 5.13 -5.98 -5.67
N VAL A 110 4.35 -6.70 -4.86
CA VAL A 110 4.07 -6.35 -3.46
C VAL A 110 5.31 -6.51 -2.61
N THR A 111 5.67 -5.50 -1.83
CA THR A 111 6.91 -5.48 -1.03
C THR A 111 6.67 -5.34 0.46
N SER A 112 5.54 -4.75 0.85
CA SER A 112 5.26 -4.36 2.24
C SER A 112 3.79 -4.06 2.46
N THR A 113 3.34 -4.22 3.70
CA THR A 113 2.06 -3.70 4.18
C THR A 113 2.09 -2.19 4.44
N ARG A 114 0.92 -1.56 4.50
CA ARG A 114 0.76 -0.19 5.02
C ARG A 114 0.71 -0.20 6.54
N ILE A 115 1.60 0.55 7.18
CA ILE A 115 1.58 0.77 8.62
C ILE A 115 0.85 2.08 8.93
N PRO A 116 -0.23 2.12 9.74
CA PRO A 116 -0.96 3.36 10.00
C PRO A 116 -0.05 4.42 10.63
N CYS A 117 -0.24 5.69 10.26
CA CYS A 117 0.55 6.81 10.77
C CYS A 117 -0.34 7.95 11.26
N SER A 118 0.22 8.86 12.06
CA SER A 118 -0.54 10.00 12.63
C SER A 118 -1.23 10.86 11.58
N THR A 119 -0.66 10.96 10.37
CA THR A 119 -1.28 11.72 9.28
C THR A 119 -2.58 11.08 8.80
N LEU A 120 -2.68 9.74 8.81
CA LEU A 120 -3.91 9.05 8.46
C LEU A 120 -4.98 9.22 9.54
N SER A 121 -4.59 9.13 10.82
CA SER A 121 -5.49 9.42 11.94
C SER A 121 -6.06 10.84 11.88
N LEU A 122 -5.22 11.84 11.58
CA LEU A 122 -5.66 13.22 11.38
C LEU A 122 -6.60 13.35 10.18
N ARG A 123 -6.26 12.71 9.04
CA ARG A 123 -7.09 12.74 7.83
C ARG A 123 -8.51 12.21 8.08
N LEU A 124 -8.65 11.18 8.91
CA LEU A 124 -9.93 10.56 9.25
C LEU A 124 -10.59 11.18 10.49
N ASN A 125 -9.96 12.20 11.09
CA ASN A 125 -10.39 12.81 12.35
C ASN A 125 -10.67 11.78 13.46
N ASP A 126 -9.82 10.73 13.54
CA ASP A 126 -9.96 9.66 14.51
C ASP A 126 -8.60 9.36 15.18
N PRO A 127 -8.38 9.85 16.42
CA PRO A 127 -7.17 9.56 17.20
C PRO A 127 -6.96 8.06 17.48
N GLY A 128 -8.05 7.29 17.57
CA GLY A 128 -8.04 5.85 17.78
C GLY A 128 -7.82 5.03 16.51
N PHE A 129 -7.70 5.69 15.35
CA PHE A 129 -7.73 5.01 14.06
C PHE A 129 -6.60 3.99 13.89
N ALA A 130 -5.40 4.24 14.44
CA ALA A 130 -4.30 3.29 14.33
C ALA A 130 -4.62 1.92 14.97
N ARG A 131 -5.35 1.91 16.10
CA ARG A 131 -5.82 0.67 16.75
C ARG A 131 -6.92 0.01 15.92
N ARG A 132 -7.85 0.80 15.40
CA ARG A 132 -8.92 0.33 14.49
C ARG A 132 -8.34 -0.34 13.24
N PHE A 133 -7.37 0.31 12.60
CA PHE A 133 -6.66 -0.18 11.42
C PHE A 133 -6.00 -1.54 11.64
N ARG A 134 -5.33 -1.72 12.79
CA ARG A 134 -4.73 -3.01 13.17
C ARG A 134 -5.78 -4.09 13.41
N ARG A 135 -6.90 -3.75 14.06
CA ARG A 135 -8.00 -4.69 14.33
C ARG A 135 -8.69 -5.17 13.06
N VAL A 136 -9.01 -4.24 12.14
CA VAL A 136 -9.69 -4.54 10.87
C VAL A 136 -8.77 -5.34 9.94
N ALA A 137 -7.45 -5.12 10.05
CA ALA A 137 -6.42 -5.86 9.33
C ALA A 137 -6.59 -5.85 7.80
N ARG A 138 -7.16 -4.76 7.24
CA ARG A 138 -7.24 -4.51 5.79
C ARG A 138 -6.33 -3.34 5.40
N PRO A 139 -5.01 -3.53 5.45
CA PRO A 139 -4.07 -2.42 5.32
C PRO A 139 -3.86 -1.96 3.88
N GLY A 140 -4.26 -2.74 2.87
CA GLY A 140 -3.72 -2.57 1.52
C GLY A 140 -2.25 -3.02 1.44
N PHE A 141 -1.59 -2.66 0.35
CA PHE A 141 -0.25 -3.16 0.03
C PHE A 141 0.57 -2.11 -0.72
N TYR A 142 1.87 -2.03 -0.41
CA TYR A 142 2.84 -1.25 -1.18
C TYR A 142 3.51 -2.13 -2.22
N CYS A 143 3.70 -1.56 -3.40
CA CYS A 143 4.37 -2.21 -4.51
C CYS A 143 5.59 -1.43 -5.01
N ARG A 144 6.58 -2.19 -5.49
CA ARG A 144 7.58 -1.70 -6.45
C ARG A 144 7.10 -1.89 -7.87
N VAL A 145 7.67 -1.10 -8.79
CA VAL A 145 7.37 -1.18 -10.23
C VAL A 145 8.46 -2.00 -10.91
N LEU A 146 8.11 -3.17 -11.42
CA LEU A 146 9.03 -4.05 -12.17
C LEU A 146 9.07 -3.71 -13.66
N ARG A 147 7.92 -3.35 -14.23
CA ARG A 147 7.79 -2.84 -15.59
C ARG A 147 7.06 -1.50 -15.55
N GLN A 148 7.76 -0.46 -16.01
CA GLN A 148 7.26 0.91 -16.10
C GLN A 148 6.36 1.07 -17.32
N GLY A 149 5.44 2.02 -17.27
CA GLY A 149 4.45 2.20 -18.32
C GLY A 149 3.33 3.12 -17.89
N THR A 150 2.10 2.80 -18.26
CA THR A 150 0.92 3.60 -17.93
C THR A 150 -0.20 2.77 -17.33
N LEU A 151 -0.99 3.40 -16.45
CA LEU A 151 -2.23 2.82 -15.88
C LEU A 151 -3.41 3.76 -16.10
N GLY A 152 -4.57 3.20 -16.42
CA GLY A 152 -5.85 3.89 -16.48
C GLY A 152 -6.95 3.11 -15.76
N ILE A 153 -8.07 3.79 -15.50
CA ILE A 153 -9.28 3.13 -15.02
C ILE A 153 -9.76 2.15 -16.09
N GLY A 154 -10.14 0.95 -15.68
CA GLY A 154 -10.64 -0.10 -16.57
C GLY A 154 -9.56 -1.05 -17.08
N ASP A 155 -8.27 -0.73 -16.91
CA ASP A 155 -7.17 -1.62 -17.32
C ASP A 155 -7.32 -3.00 -16.69
N ALA A 156 -7.23 -4.03 -17.52
CA ALA A 156 -7.29 -5.41 -17.07
C ALA A 156 -6.08 -5.73 -16.17
N VAL A 157 -6.35 -6.41 -15.06
CA VAL A 157 -5.34 -6.85 -14.09
C VAL A 157 -5.35 -8.36 -13.95
N THR A 158 -4.19 -8.95 -14.18
CA THR A 158 -3.86 -10.33 -13.81
C THR A 158 -3.12 -10.34 -12.48
N TYR A 159 -3.59 -11.16 -11.55
CA TYR A 159 -2.91 -11.40 -10.27
C TYR A 159 -2.08 -12.68 -10.38
N ARG A 160 -0.83 -12.63 -9.90
CA ARG A 160 0.04 -13.80 -9.78
C ARG A 160 0.55 -13.92 -8.35
N ALA A 161 0.23 -15.04 -7.72
CA ALA A 161 0.73 -15.34 -6.40
C ALA A 161 2.24 -15.61 -6.42
N PHE A 162 2.96 -15.12 -5.40
CA PHE A 162 4.33 -15.51 -5.12
C PHE A 162 4.41 -17.01 -4.83
N GLN A 163 5.43 -17.67 -5.38
CA GLN A 163 5.64 -19.12 -5.23
C GLN A 163 6.54 -19.49 -4.05
N GLY A 164 7.14 -18.51 -3.37
CA GLY A 164 7.92 -18.73 -2.15
C GLY A 164 7.08 -18.61 -0.87
N PRO A 165 7.75 -18.47 0.30
CA PRO A 165 7.05 -18.33 1.58
C PRO A 165 6.10 -17.14 1.58
N ARG A 166 4.81 -17.40 1.83
CA ARG A 166 3.80 -16.34 1.91
C ARG A 166 3.92 -15.59 3.22
N ILE A 167 3.95 -14.26 3.14
CA ILE A 167 3.85 -13.34 4.28
C ILE A 167 2.75 -12.36 3.92
N THR A 168 1.58 -12.53 4.54
CA THR A 168 0.41 -11.74 4.19
C THR A 168 0.52 -10.30 4.71
N MET A 169 -0.27 -9.38 4.16
CA MET A 169 -0.28 -7.99 4.64
C MET A 169 -0.70 -7.88 6.12
N PRO A 170 -1.65 -8.68 6.64
CA PRO A 170 -1.91 -8.78 8.08
C PRO A 170 -0.73 -9.32 8.89
N ASP A 171 -0.03 -10.37 8.44
CA ASP A 171 1.14 -10.91 9.14
C ASP A 171 2.19 -9.81 9.34
N MET A 172 2.49 -9.08 8.27
CA MET A 172 3.47 -7.99 8.32
C MET A 172 2.97 -6.77 9.13
N LEU A 173 1.66 -6.54 9.18
CA LEU A 173 1.08 -5.43 9.96
C LEU A 173 1.17 -5.73 11.47
N GLY A 174 0.90 -6.99 11.84
CA GLY A 174 0.88 -7.47 13.22
C GLY A 174 2.26 -7.74 13.80
N ALA A 175 3.24 -8.09 12.97
CA ALA A 175 4.58 -8.44 13.42
C ALA A 175 5.51 -7.24 13.61
N SER A 176 6.35 -7.31 14.63
CA SER A 176 7.58 -6.53 14.71
C SER A 176 8.74 -7.42 14.28
N VAL A 177 9.59 -6.95 13.36
CA VAL A 177 10.83 -7.65 12.97
C VAL A 177 11.75 -7.98 14.15
N LYS A 178 11.59 -7.29 15.29
CA LYS A 178 12.33 -7.56 16.52
C LYS A 178 11.83 -8.81 17.26
N THR A 179 10.56 -9.16 17.10
CA THR A 179 9.89 -10.25 17.83
C THR A 179 9.62 -11.48 16.97
N LEU A 180 10.13 -11.51 15.73
CA LEU A 180 9.97 -12.66 14.83
C LEU A 180 10.77 -13.87 15.35
N SER A 181 10.15 -15.05 15.26
CA SER A 181 10.80 -16.35 15.43
C SER A 181 11.91 -16.54 14.38
N GLU A 182 12.87 -17.44 14.62
CA GLU A 182 13.92 -17.72 13.62
C GLU A 182 13.34 -18.25 12.30
N GLU A 183 12.30 -19.09 12.38
CA GLU A 183 11.55 -19.59 11.22
C GLU A 183 10.93 -18.43 10.43
N ASP A 184 10.26 -17.48 11.10
CA ASP A 184 9.69 -16.32 10.42
C ASP A 184 10.77 -15.40 9.84
N ARG A 185 11.91 -15.23 10.52
CA ARG A 185 13.05 -14.49 9.95
C ARG A 185 13.54 -15.14 8.66
N ALA A 186 13.63 -16.47 8.62
CA ALA A 186 14.00 -17.19 7.39
C ALA A 186 12.98 -16.97 6.27
N ARG A 187 11.68 -17.07 6.58
CA ARG A 187 10.60 -16.76 5.62
C ARG A 187 10.70 -15.33 5.07
N TYR A 188 10.91 -14.34 5.93
CA TYR A 188 11.08 -12.93 5.54
C TYR A 188 12.32 -12.70 4.67
N ARG A 189 13.44 -13.38 4.96
CA ARG A 189 14.66 -13.27 4.14
C ARG A 189 14.47 -13.83 2.74
N ALA A 190 13.73 -14.94 2.62
CA ALA A 190 13.45 -15.63 1.36
C ALA A 190 12.38 -14.93 0.48
N ALA A 191 11.53 -14.08 1.08
CA ALA A 191 10.54 -13.31 0.35
C ALA A 191 11.11 -11.99 -0.22
N PRO A 192 10.55 -11.45 -1.30
CA PRO A 192 10.98 -10.19 -1.91
C PRO A 192 10.48 -8.95 -1.14
N ILE A 193 10.66 -8.94 0.19
CA ILE A 193 10.31 -7.84 1.09
C ILE A 193 10.99 -6.53 0.68
N SER A 194 10.43 -5.39 1.14
CA SER A 194 11.09 -4.09 0.99
C SER A 194 12.48 -4.05 1.63
N ALA A 195 13.39 -3.28 1.05
CA ALA A 195 14.73 -3.04 1.55
C ALA A 195 14.71 -2.46 2.98
N ARG A 196 13.68 -1.68 3.33
CA ARG A 196 13.51 -1.16 4.70
C ARG A 196 13.25 -2.29 5.70
N VAL A 197 12.34 -3.20 5.38
CA VAL A 197 12.05 -4.36 6.25
C VAL A 197 13.28 -5.28 6.32
N ARG A 198 13.99 -5.46 5.19
CA ARG A 198 15.23 -6.25 5.14
C ARG A 198 16.31 -5.65 6.04
N ALA A 199 16.57 -4.35 5.93
CA ALA A 199 17.55 -3.67 6.78
C ALA A 199 17.19 -3.76 8.28
N GLN A 200 15.91 -3.68 8.64
CA GLN A 200 15.48 -3.88 10.02
C GLN A 200 15.69 -5.31 10.50
N LEU A 201 15.47 -6.30 9.63
CA LEU A 201 15.67 -7.72 9.92
C LEU A 201 17.15 -8.04 10.15
N ASP A 202 18.02 -7.46 9.32
CA ASP A 202 19.47 -7.65 9.40
C ASP A 202 20.07 -6.95 10.64
N ALA A 203 19.55 -5.78 11.00
CA ALA A 203 19.94 -5.09 12.23
C ALA A 203 19.46 -5.78 13.53
N CYS A 204 18.55 -6.76 13.42
CA CYS A 204 18.09 -7.58 14.54
C CYS A 204 18.75 -8.97 14.57
N ALA A 205 19.65 -9.28 13.63
CA ALA A 205 20.42 -10.51 13.70
C ALA A 205 21.38 -10.44 14.91
N PRO A 206 21.58 -11.55 15.64
CA PRO A 206 22.48 -11.61 16.78
C PRO A 206 23.92 -11.28 16.42
#